data_AF-V4LN68-F1
#
_entry.id   AF-V4LN68-F1
#
_cell.length_a   1.000
_cell.length_b   1.000
_cell.length_c   1.000
_cell.angle_alpha   90.00
_cell.angle_beta   90.00
_cell.angle_gamma   90.00
#
_symmetry.space_group_name_H-M   'P 1'
#
loop_
_entity.id
_entity.type
_entity.pdbx_description
1 polymer ?
#
loop_
_entity_poly.entity_id
_entity_poly.type
_entity_poly.pdbx_seq_one_letter_code
_entity_poly.pdbx_strand_id
1 'polypeptide(L)'
;MSFPLKVYKDGNTCVFWDVSNYPIPDGQDPVLLSRDIKEALVKEGFNGEVTIKAYVDKLSDELQSQYSDANVKVTIFPEGGKFGRISFMLVDVLMWAMSNPGDSNLIVLSKNVIGDAISSFQGLYARNRGVLLSDTDPTWSLPCETALSFLTCLFDNRRKR
;
A
#
# COMPACT_ATOMS: atom_id res chain seq x y z
N MET A 1 -23.05 -7.55 6.59
CA MET A 1 -22.08 -8.56 7.09
C MET A 1 -20.74 -7.85 7.25
N SER A 2 -20.01 -8.10 8.33
CA SER A 2 -18.65 -7.57 8.49
C SER A 2 -17.65 -8.64 8.05
N PHE A 3 -16.73 -8.29 7.14
CA PHE A 3 -15.68 -9.20 6.69
C PHE A 3 -14.50 -9.09 7.66
N PRO A 4 -14.04 -10.20 8.25
CA PRO A 4 -12.98 -10.15 9.25
C PRO A 4 -11.65 -9.74 8.62
N LEU A 5 -10.86 -8.96 9.36
CA LEU A 5 -9.49 -8.67 8.96
C LEU A 5 -8.66 -9.95 9.03
N LYS A 6 -7.97 -10.28 7.92
CA LYS A 6 -6.98 -11.37 7.86
C LYS A 6 -5.59 -10.77 7.93
N VAL A 7 -4.81 -11.16 8.92
CA VAL A 7 -3.39 -10.80 9.08
C VAL A 7 -2.58 -12.07 9.23
N TYR A 8 -1.64 -12.27 8.31
CA TYR A 8 -0.71 -13.39 8.33
C TYR A 8 0.60 -12.92 8.96
N LYS A 9 0.78 -13.21 10.25
CA LYS A 9 1.84 -12.57 11.04
C LYS A 9 3.23 -12.73 10.46
N ASP A 10 3.60 -13.96 10.12
CA ASP A 10 4.92 -14.28 9.56
C ASP A 10 4.93 -14.26 8.02
N GLY A 11 3.80 -13.87 7.42
CA GLY A 11 3.63 -13.78 5.98
C GLY A 11 4.27 -12.52 5.40
N ASN A 12 4.88 -12.66 4.23
CA ASN A 12 5.43 -11.52 3.49
C ASN A 12 4.34 -10.47 3.27
N THR A 13 4.71 -9.20 3.47
CA THR A 13 3.82 -8.06 3.35
C THR A 13 4.32 -7.13 2.26
N CYS A 14 3.45 -6.76 1.32
CA CYS A 14 3.78 -5.73 0.34
C CYS A 14 2.81 -4.56 0.43
N VAL A 15 3.38 -3.36 0.55
CA VAL A 15 2.68 -2.08 0.54
C VAL A 15 2.78 -1.49 -0.86
N PHE A 16 1.64 -1.31 -1.51
CA PHE A 16 1.48 -0.67 -2.81
C PHE A 16 0.98 0.74 -2.59
N TRP A 17 1.81 1.73 -2.86
CA TRP A 17 1.62 3.09 -2.39
C TRP A 17 1.48 4.08 -3.55
N ASP A 18 0.28 4.63 -3.73
CA ASP A 18 0.01 5.76 -4.61
C ASP A 18 0.42 7.07 -3.92
N VAL A 19 1.62 7.57 -4.25
CA VAL A 19 2.17 8.78 -3.63
C VAL A 19 1.33 10.01 -3.96
N SER A 20 0.64 10.03 -5.11
CA SER A 20 -0.26 11.15 -5.45
C SER A 20 -1.52 11.20 -4.57
N ASN A 21 -1.89 10.10 -3.89
CA ASN A 21 -3.03 10.05 -2.97
C ASN A 21 -2.62 10.11 -1.50
N TYR A 22 -1.41 9.61 -1.20
CA TYR A 22 -0.78 9.63 0.11
C TYR A 22 0.62 10.26 -0.03
N PRO A 23 0.73 11.59 -0.24
CA PRO A 23 2.02 12.23 -0.39
C PRO A 23 2.83 12.16 0.91
N ILE A 24 4.14 12.27 0.78
CA ILE A 24 5.01 12.43 1.95
C ILE A 24 4.63 13.74 2.66
N PRO A 25 4.40 13.73 3.98
CA PRO A 25 4.13 14.93 4.75
C PRO A 25 5.22 15.99 4.61
N ASP A 26 4.84 17.26 4.68
CA ASP A 26 5.77 18.38 4.45
C ASP A 26 6.91 18.38 5.47
N GLY A 27 8.15 18.35 4.95
CA GLY A 27 9.36 18.33 5.77
C GLY A 27 9.69 16.98 6.39
N GLN A 28 8.99 15.91 6.01
CA GLN A 28 9.33 14.54 6.40
C GLN A 28 10.27 13.89 5.38
N ASP A 29 11.26 13.17 5.89
CA ASP A 29 12.21 12.40 5.08
C ASP A 29 11.55 11.08 4.61
N PRO A 30 11.61 10.73 3.31
CA PRO A 30 11.15 9.45 2.78
C PRO A 30 11.72 8.22 3.51
N VAL A 31 12.97 8.29 3.99
CA VAL A 31 13.64 7.24 4.77
C VAL A 31 12.95 7.06 6.13
N LEU A 32 12.66 8.17 6.82
CA LEU A 32 11.97 8.12 8.10
C LEU A 32 10.55 7.61 7.92
N LEU A 33 9.83 8.09 6.91
CA LEU A 33 8.47 7.62 6.63
C LEU A 33 8.44 6.12 6.29
N SER A 34 9.38 5.62 5.48
CA SER A 34 9.43 4.19 5.14
C SER A 34 9.74 3.32 6.36
N ARG A 35 10.59 3.79 7.27
CA ARG A 35 10.85 3.15 8.56
C ARG A 35 9.60 3.14 9.43
N ASP A 36 8.93 4.29 9.57
CA ASP A 36 7.75 4.44 10.40
C ASP A 36 6.58 3.55 9.89
N ILE A 37 6.44 3.39 8.57
CA ILE A 37 5.51 2.43 7.94
C ILE A 37 5.83 1.00 8.40
N LYS A 38 7.10 0.57 8.29
CA LYS A 38 7.52 -0.79 8.70
C LYS A 38 7.30 -1.01 10.19
N GLU A 39 7.65 -0.03 11.03
CA GLU A 39 7.43 -0.11 12.48
C GLU A 39 5.95 -0.19 12.86
N ALA A 40 5.09 0.58 12.17
CA ALA A 40 3.65 0.53 12.37
C ALA A 40 3.09 -0.84 12.01
N LEU A 41 3.55 -1.43 10.91
CA LEU A 41 3.16 -2.79 10.50
C LEU A 41 3.61 -3.86 11.50
N VAL A 42 4.84 -3.79 12.01
CA VAL A 42 5.31 -4.73 13.03
C VAL A 42 4.47 -4.63 14.31
N LYS A 43 4.07 -3.41 14.72
CA LYS A 43 3.20 -3.20 15.91
C LYS A 43 1.83 -3.84 15.75
N GLU A 44 1.29 -3.86 14.54
CA GLU A 44 0.01 -4.52 14.21
C GLU A 44 0.17 -6.03 13.92
N GLY A 45 1.39 -6.57 14.07
CA GLY A 45 1.67 -8.01 13.98
C GLY A 45 2.08 -8.50 12.59
N PHE A 46 2.39 -7.61 11.64
CA PHE A 46 3.00 -7.97 10.36
C PHE A 46 4.52 -8.12 10.54
N ASN A 47 4.96 -9.31 10.96
CA ASN A 47 6.34 -9.62 11.31
C ASN A 47 7.17 -10.20 10.16
N GLY A 48 6.54 -10.62 9.06
CA GLY A 48 7.22 -11.09 7.86
C GLY A 48 7.99 -9.99 7.12
N GLU A 49 8.64 -10.34 6.00
CA GLU A 49 9.38 -9.36 5.20
C GLU A 49 8.43 -8.28 4.64
N VAL A 50 8.76 -7.00 4.85
CA VAL A 50 7.97 -5.87 4.36
C VAL A 50 8.65 -5.24 3.14
N THR A 51 8.00 -5.36 1.98
CA THR A 51 8.36 -4.63 0.77
C THR A 51 7.46 -3.40 0.61
N ILE A 52 8.05 -2.25 0.27
CA ILE A 52 7.30 -1.03 -0.06
C ILE A 52 7.55 -0.67 -1.53
N LYS A 53 6.47 -0.52 -2.30
CA LYS A 53 6.50 -0.10 -3.70
C LYS A 53 5.73 1.21 -3.85
N ALA A 54 6.41 2.25 -4.29
CA ALA A 54 5.83 3.58 -4.46
C ALA A 54 5.61 3.87 -5.95
N TYR A 55 4.43 4.41 -6.27
CA TYR A 55 4.02 4.75 -7.63
C TYR A 55 3.82 6.27 -7.71
N VAL A 56 4.57 6.92 -8.59
CA VAL A 56 4.62 8.38 -8.74
C VAL A 56 4.44 8.78 -10.20
N ASP A 57 3.75 9.88 -10.47
CA ASP A 57 3.64 10.42 -11.84
C ASP A 57 4.95 11.05 -12.30
N LYS A 58 5.55 11.84 -11.41
CA LYS A 58 6.78 12.58 -11.64
C LYS A 58 7.53 12.67 -10.32
N LEU A 59 8.85 12.69 -10.43
CA LEU A 59 9.74 12.77 -9.29
C LEU A 59 10.93 13.67 -9.66
N SER A 60 11.43 14.46 -8.71
CA SER A 60 12.73 15.10 -8.87
C SER A 60 13.85 14.10 -8.61
N ASP A 61 15.03 14.34 -9.18
CA ASP A 61 16.21 13.49 -8.96
C ASP A 61 16.58 13.39 -7.47
N GLU A 62 16.38 14.47 -6.71
CA GLU A 62 16.60 14.51 -5.26
C GLU A 62 15.69 13.53 -4.51
N LEU A 63 14.38 13.56 -4.79
CA LEU A 63 13.44 12.63 -4.21
C LEU A 63 13.74 11.19 -4.65
N GLN A 64 14.21 10.98 -5.88
CA GLN A 64 14.58 9.64 -6.36
C GLN A 64 15.70 9.03 -5.54
N SER A 65 16.72 9.82 -5.22
CA SER A 65 17.81 9.40 -4.34
C SER A 65 17.27 9.04 -2.95
N GLN A 66 16.45 9.91 -2.36
CA GLN A 66 15.90 9.69 -1.02
C GLN A 66 15.07 8.41 -0.91
N TYR A 67 14.25 8.09 -1.91
CA TYR A 67 13.51 6.83 -1.91
C TYR A 67 14.41 5.60 -2.09
N SER A 68 15.47 5.71 -2.89
CA SER A 68 16.45 4.64 -3.05
C SER A 68 17.15 4.37 -1.71
N ASP A 69 17.57 5.41 -1.01
CA ASP A 69 18.17 5.32 0.33
C ASP A 69 17.20 4.72 1.35
N ALA A 70 15.90 4.97 1.17
CA ALA A 70 14.82 4.42 1.99
C ALA A 70 14.51 2.93 1.70
N ASN A 71 15.19 2.29 0.74
CA ASN A 71 14.86 0.97 0.21
C ASN A 71 13.40 0.86 -0.28
N VAL A 72 12.85 1.94 -0.82
CA VAL A 72 11.52 1.98 -1.43
C VAL A 72 11.66 1.76 -2.93
N LYS A 73 10.96 0.76 -3.46
CA LYS A 73 10.96 0.50 -4.91
C LYS A 73 10.04 1.50 -5.60
N VAL A 74 10.63 2.55 -6.18
CA VAL A 74 9.87 3.59 -6.90
C VAL A 74 9.67 3.19 -8.36
N THR A 75 8.45 3.29 -8.84
CA THR A 75 8.13 3.23 -10.27
C THR A 75 7.53 4.55 -10.72
N ILE A 76 8.14 5.18 -11.72
CA ILE A 76 7.79 6.50 -12.24
C ILE A 76 6.95 6.34 -13.51
N PHE A 77 5.83 7.06 -13.61
CA PHE A 77 4.90 7.02 -14.75
C PHE A 77 4.80 8.37 -15.45
N PRO A 78 5.83 8.80 -16.19
CA PRO A 78 5.83 10.11 -16.83
C PRO A 78 4.77 10.24 -17.93
N GLU A 79 4.39 9.14 -18.60
CA GLU A 79 3.60 9.16 -19.85
C GLU A 79 2.21 8.49 -19.78
N GLY A 80 1.70 8.11 -18.60
CA GLY A 80 0.41 7.42 -18.46
C GLY A 80 -0.68 8.17 -17.67
N GLY A 81 -0.29 9.27 -17.01
CA GLY A 81 -1.13 9.96 -16.03
C GLY A 81 -1.68 9.02 -14.95
N LYS A 82 -2.74 9.47 -14.26
CA LYS A 82 -3.42 8.69 -13.20
C LYS A 82 -3.83 7.28 -13.65
N PHE A 83 -4.35 7.13 -14.88
CA PHE A 83 -4.85 5.85 -15.37
C PHE A 83 -3.72 4.83 -15.55
N GLY A 84 -2.62 5.22 -16.20
CA GLY A 84 -1.46 4.34 -16.40
C GLY A 84 -0.83 3.89 -15.08
N ARG A 85 -0.68 4.83 -14.13
CA ARG A 85 -0.16 4.54 -12.78
C ARG A 85 -0.99 3.51 -12.03
N ILE A 86 -2.32 3.71 -11.96
CA ILE A 86 -3.23 2.80 -11.27
C ILE A 86 -3.27 1.43 -11.96
N SER A 87 -3.33 1.41 -13.30
CA SER A 87 -3.36 0.16 -14.07
C SER A 87 -2.11 -0.68 -13.83
N PHE A 88 -0.93 -0.06 -13.84
CA PHE A 88 0.31 -0.77 -13.57
C PHE A 88 0.38 -1.27 -12.12
N MET A 89 -0.02 -0.45 -11.15
CA MET A 89 -0.06 -0.87 -9.75
C MET A 89 -0.93 -2.12 -9.55
N LEU A 90 -2.09 -2.20 -10.22
CA LEU A 90 -2.93 -3.40 -10.19
C LEU A 90 -2.25 -4.63 -10.79
N VAL A 91 -1.59 -4.48 -11.94
CA VAL A 91 -0.80 -5.56 -12.54
C VAL A 91 0.29 -6.02 -11.57
N ASP A 92 0.99 -5.09 -10.93
CA ASP A 92 2.08 -5.41 -10.01
C ASP A 92 1.57 -6.06 -8.70
N VAL A 93 0.39 -5.66 -8.19
CA VAL A 93 -0.30 -6.37 -7.09
C VAL A 93 -0.53 -7.84 -7.46
N LEU A 94 -1.10 -8.08 -8.65
CA LEU A 94 -1.40 -9.44 -9.11
C LEU A 94 -0.13 -10.26 -9.32
N MET A 95 0.89 -9.68 -9.94
CA MET A 95 2.19 -10.33 -10.17
C MET A 95 2.90 -10.67 -8.86
N TRP A 96 2.89 -9.75 -7.90
CA TRP A 96 3.46 -10.00 -6.58
C TRP A 96 2.70 -11.09 -5.83
N ALA A 97 1.36 -11.08 -5.88
CA ALA A 97 0.54 -12.10 -5.25
C ALA A 97 0.82 -13.50 -5.85
N MET A 98 0.99 -13.61 -7.16
CA MET A 98 1.39 -14.87 -7.80
C MET A 98 2.77 -15.37 -7.34
N SER A 99 3.71 -14.45 -7.12
CA SER A 99 5.09 -14.78 -6.69
C SER A 99 5.20 -15.07 -5.20
N ASN A 100 4.21 -14.70 -4.40
CA ASN A 100 4.15 -14.95 -2.95
C ASN A 100 2.92 -15.82 -2.65
N PRO A 101 2.94 -17.12 -2.98
CA PRO A 101 1.82 -18.02 -2.70
C PRO A 101 1.65 -18.25 -1.19
N GLY A 102 0.40 -18.40 -0.73
CA GLY A 102 0.08 -18.70 0.66
C GLY A 102 -0.18 -17.46 1.53
N ASP A 103 0.06 -17.64 2.83
CA ASP A 103 -0.17 -16.70 3.92
C ASP A 103 0.68 -15.43 3.71
N SER A 104 0.07 -14.42 3.12
CA SER A 104 0.72 -13.17 2.69
C SER A 104 -0.24 -12.00 2.84
N ASN A 105 0.31 -10.80 3.01
CA ASN A 105 -0.45 -9.58 3.23
C ASN A 105 -0.20 -8.58 2.11
N LEU A 106 -1.31 -8.02 1.62
CA LEU A 106 -1.37 -7.00 0.59
C LEU A 106 -1.99 -5.76 1.20
N ILE A 107 -1.28 -4.65 1.11
CA ILE A 107 -1.74 -3.35 1.59
C ILE A 107 -1.72 -2.39 0.41
N VAL A 108 -2.86 -1.79 0.09
CA VAL A 108 -2.98 -0.80 -0.99
C VAL A 108 -3.35 0.56 -0.41
N LEU A 109 -2.42 1.51 -0.54
CA LEU A 109 -2.61 2.91 -0.19
C LEU A 109 -2.94 3.69 -1.47
N SER A 110 -4.22 3.71 -1.84
CA SER A 110 -4.76 4.50 -2.96
C SER A 110 -6.23 4.80 -2.70
N LYS A 111 -6.69 6.00 -3.08
CA LYS A 111 -8.07 6.50 -2.87
C LYS A 111 -8.94 6.44 -4.14
N ASN A 112 -8.46 5.75 -5.17
CA ASN A 112 -9.07 5.75 -6.49
C ASN A 112 -8.92 4.39 -7.17
N VAL A 113 -8.84 3.32 -6.39
CA VAL A 113 -8.76 1.97 -6.96
C VAL A 113 -10.07 1.73 -7.69
N ILE A 114 -10.01 1.77 -9.03
CA ILE A 114 -11.16 1.77 -9.94
C ILE A 114 -12.05 0.56 -9.64
N GLY A 115 -13.37 0.76 -9.70
CA GLY A 115 -14.36 -0.29 -9.41
C GLY A 115 -14.14 -1.62 -10.15
N ASP A 116 -13.54 -1.56 -11.34
CA ASP A 116 -13.24 -2.77 -12.14
C ASP A 116 -12.21 -3.70 -11.48
N ALA A 117 -11.37 -3.17 -10.58
CA ALA A 117 -10.33 -3.93 -9.90
C ALA A 117 -10.82 -4.66 -8.63
N ILE A 118 -12.01 -4.33 -8.13
CA ILE A 118 -12.55 -4.87 -6.86
C ILE A 118 -12.61 -6.40 -6.90
N SER A 119 -13.03 -6.95 -8.04
CA SER A 119 -13.12 -8.40 -8.26
C SER A 119 -11.78 -9.13 -8.02
N SER A 120 -10.67 -8.47 -8.37
CA SER A 120 -9.33 -8.99 -8.13
C SER A 120 -9.01 -9.05 -6.64
N PHE A 121 -9.29 -7.97 -5.90
CA PHE A 121 -9.04 -7.92 -4.46
C PHE A 121 -9.93 -8.88 -3.67
N GLN A 122 -11.22 -8.96 -4.01
CA GLN A 122 -12.15 -9.94 -3.43
C GLN A 122 -11.68 -11.37 -3.72
N GLY A 123 -11.21 -11.64 -4.94
CA GLY A 123 -10.66 -12.94 -5.32
C GLY A 123 -9.37 -13.30 -4.55
N LEU A 124 -8.50 -12.32 -4.27
CA LEU A 124 -7.32 -12.52 -3.43
C LEU A 124 -7.70 -12.80 -1.98
N TYR A 125 -8.65 -12.03 -1.43
CA TYR A 125 -9.16 -12.23 -0.08
C TYR A 125 -9.85 -13.59 0.11
N ALA A 126 -10.64 -14.03 -0.88
CA ALA A 126 -11.29 -15.35 -0.90
C ALA A 126 -10.26 -16.50 -0.95
N ARG A 127 -9.08 -16.25 -1.51
CA ARG A 127 -7.93 -17.19 -1.49
C ARG A 127 -7.08 -17.10 -0.22
N ASN A 128 -7.65 -16.61 0.89
CA ASN A 128 -6.97 -16.51 2.18
C ASN A 128 -5.69 -15.68 2.12
N ARG A 129 -5.81 -14.45 1.61
CA ARG A 129 -4.77 -13.43 1.70
C ARG A 129 -5.23 -12.29 2.59
N GLY A 130 -4.27 -11.67 3.29
CA GLY A 130 -4.51 -10.43 4.00
C GLY A 130 -4.66 -9.35 2.95
N VAL A 131 -5.83 -8.72 2.86
CA VAL A 131 -6.08 -7.64 1.89
C VAL A 131 -6.61 -6.45 2.67
N LEU A 132 -5.83 -5.37 2.68
CA LEU A 132 -6.17 -4.12 3.32
C LEU A 132 -6.10 -3.01 2.27
N LEU A 133 -7.19 -2.28 2.10
CA LEU A 133 -7.28 -1.16 1.15
C LEU A 133 -7.60 0.11 1.92
N SER A 134 -6.90 1.20 1.60
CA SER A 134 -7.07 2.49 2.29
C SER A 134 -8.35 3.23 1.93
N ASP A 135 -9.07 2.73 0.93
CA ASP A 135 -10.33 3.25 0.43
C ASP A 135 -11.19 2.03 0.09
N THR A 136 -12.34 1.92 0.77
CA THR A 136 -13.24 0.76 0.67
C THR A 136 -14.68 1.21 0.68
N ASP A 137 -15.50 0.62 -0.17
CA ASP A 137 -16.95 0.77 -0.09
C ASP A 137 -17.55 -0.31 0.82
N PRO A 138 -18.52 0.03 1.70
CA PRO A 138 -19.22 -0.95 2.55
C PRO A 138 -19.91 -2.10 1.80
N THR A 139 -20.18 -1.93 0.50
CA THR A 139 -20.75 -2.98 -0.37
C THR A 139 -19.74 -4.05 -0.76
N TRP A 140 -18.43 -3.81 -0.56
CA TRP A 140 -17.39 -4.74 -0.97
C TRP A 140 -17.20 -5.87 0.04
N SER A 141 -16.81 -7.03 -0.48
CA SER A 141 -16.54 -8.23 0.33
C SER A 141 -15.14 -8.22 0.95
N LEU A 142 -14.76 -7.11 1.57
CA LEU A 142 -13.43 -6.84 2.10
C LEU A 142 -13.50 -6.20 3.50
N PRO A 143 -12.41 -6.26 4.29
CA PRO A 143 -12.31 -5.53 5.55
C PRO A 143 -12.48 -4.01 5.34
N CYS A 144 -13.05 -3.33 6.33
CA CYS A 144 -13.30 -1.89 6.28
C CYS A 144 -11.99 -1.07 6.27
N GLU A 145 -12.00 0.08 5.59
CA GLU A 145 -10.91 1.07 5.52
C GLU A 145 -10.32 1.45 6.89
N THR A 146 -11.14 1.46 7.94
CA THR A 146 -10.71 1.78 9.31
C THR A 146 -9.61 0.84 9.82
N ALA A 147 -9.50 -0.37 9.24
CA ALA A 147 -8.43 -1.31 9.52
C ALA A 147 -7.03 -0.79 9.13
N LEU A 148 -6.93 0.23 8.27
CA LEU A 148 -5.66 0.88 7.89
C LEU A 148 -5.42 2.23 8.55
N SER A 149 -6.28 2.66 9.47
CA SER A 149 -6.15 3.95 10.15
C SER A 149 -4.80 4.13 10.84
N PHE A 150 -4.21 3.07 11.38
CA PHE A 150 -2.88 3.08 12.00
C PHE A 150 -1.76 3.44 11.01
N LEU A 151 -1.97 3.17 9.72
CA LEU A 151 -0.99 3.41 8.66
C LEU A 151 -1.29 4.71 7.90
N THR A 152 -2.56 4.96 7.57
CA THR A 152 -2.95 6.18 6.84
C THR A 152 -2.71 7.44 7.66
N CYS A 153 -2.79 7.37 9.01
CA CYS A 153 -2.49 8.51 9.87
C CYS A 153 -1.03 8.96 9.84
N LEU A 154 -0.09 8.14 9.34
CA LEU A 154 1.30 8.55 9.13
C LEU A 154 1.44 9.62 8.04
N PHE A 155 0.47 9.69 7.13
CA PHE A 155 0.44 10.64 6.02
C PHE A 155 -0.38 11.90 6.36
N ASP A 156 -1.06 11.92 7.50
CA ASP A 156 -1.75 13.11 7.97
C ASP A 156 -0.73 14.09 8.57
N ASN A 157 -0.74 15.35 8.12
CA ASN A 157 0.11 16.46 8.60
C ASN A 157 -0.11 16.84 10.08
N ARG A 158 -0.64 15.96 10.94
CA ARG A 158 -0.84 16.20 12.36
C ARG A 158 0.51 16.12 13.07
N ARG A 159 1.24 17.24 13.05
CA ARG A 159 2.22 17.55 14.09
C ARG A 159 1.55 17.28 15.44
N LYS A 160 1.95 16.21 16.13
CA LYS A 160 1.78 16.13 17.58
C LYS A 160 2.62 17.27 18.16
N ARG A 161 1.98 18.43 18.34
CA ARG A 161 2.44 19.48 19.24
C ARG A 161 2.42 18.95 20.67
#